data_AF-A0A7V5J0B2-F1
#
_entry.id   AF-A0A7V5J0B2-F1
#
_cell.length_a   1.000
_cell.length_b   1.000
_cell.length_c   1.000
_cell.angle_alpha   90.00
_cell.angle_beta   90.00
_cell.angle_gamma   90.00
#
_symmetry.space_group_name_H-M   'P 1'
#
loop_
_entity.id
_entity.type
_entity.pdbx_description
1 polymer ?
#
loop_
_entity_poly.entity_id
_entity_poly.type
_entity_poly.pdbx_seq_one_letter_code
_entity_poly.pdbx_strand_id
1 'polypeptide(L)'
;VRKIDLFWQKNAPTTTATLLAAAPLLSLFLIYLANASVLPFSSPSWAAFWYALVFLSALYRPRWVFWFFAALLPLQTVNVAPVDFPWQIKPYQLFSAALALSLLWRAFFVGKTVSLPKWKLPDSAAAVFFLSAAATTFLSVDWPTARKQIAILFSFWLCYLLVRYFIRSPRSAGEALRFFLVGSWPISLYAVWQNWRFAHGLPHYEVMPGRPQATFAEPNWLGMYLATVLVLAAATAIFRFLSRRKKSVSRLELWGLCLIAFSASTALLLTASRAAWLGALAGAVLIVAAAVWKDSFRGGLRAGVFFLSLPIFSYLAIKAGSLTAFDLLQRAESVGGRQEITVACANKAAAGALREYLSAREGEKLSSVDELTSFACEHIRLEEIEEKRSAGREVITVYRDDPSSEVRRDLYHRSRQLIAERPFFGIGFGREAEVFGRDDSGRAHNAGNLFLQVWLGGGLIALAALTAFLGLLLFRLFSRLAISRRRENIVFSAALLAAAVALLVSNLFNAGLFF
;
A
#
# COMPACT_ATOMS: atom_id res chain seq x y z
N VAL A 1 10.26 -33.82 -26.74
CA VAL A 1 9.56 -32.56 -26.38
C VAL A 1 8.60 -32.69 -25.19
N ARG A 2 7.68 -33.68 -25.09
CA ARG A 2 6.86 -33.91 -23.86
C ARG A 2 7.63 -34.45 -22.62
N LYS A 3 8.76 -35.14 -22.80
CA LYS A 3 9.49 -35.83 -21.70
C LYS A 3 10.36 -34.92 -20.82
N ILE A 4 10.80 -33.74 -21.30
CA ILE A 4 11.63 -32.83 -20.48
C ILE A 4 10.76 -32.00 -19.52
N ASP A 5 9.54 -31.61 -19.90
CA ASP A 5 8.60 -30.97 -18.96
C ASP A 5 8.10 -31.93 -17.87
N LEU A 6 8.06 -33.24 -18.15
CA LEU A 6 7.62 -34.28 -17.22
C LEU A 6 8.65 -34.60 -16.12
N PHE A 7 9.95 -34.47 -16.40
CA PHE A 7 11.00 -34.75 -15.40
C PHE A 7 11.08 -33.66 -14.31
N TRP A 8 10.76 -32.41 -14.66
CA TRP A 8 10.80 -31.28 -13.72
C TRP A 8 9.50 -31.05 -12.93
N GLN A 9 8.40 -31.73 -13.27
CA GLN A 9 7.16 -31.69 -12.47
C GLN A 9 7.13 -32.71 -11.32
N LYS A 10 7.98 -33.75 -11.35
CA LYS A 10 7.96 -34.83 -10.34
C LYS A 10 8.56 -34.42 -8.98
N ASN A 11 9.45 -33.41 -8.94
CA ASN A 11 10.04 -32.87 -7.69
C ASN A 11 9.41 -31.54 -7.24
N ALA A 12 8.24 -31.18 -7.78
CA ALA A 12 7.63 -29.85 -7.61
C ALA A 12 7.29 -29.37 -6.19
N PRO A 13 6.92 -30.21 -5.19
CA PRO A 13 6.47 -29.67 -3.91
C PRO A 13 7.62 -29.12 -3.05
N THR A 14 8.80 -29.76 -3.07
CA THR A 14 9.95 -29.32 -2.27
C THR A 14 10.54 -28.01 -2.79
N THR A 15 10.72 -27.88 -4.11
CA THR A 15 11.26 -26.65 -4.72
C THR A 15 10.36 -25.44 -4.47
N THR A 16 9.03 -25.60 -4.51
CA THR A 16 8.10 -24.49 -4.27
C THR A 16 8.15 -24.03 -2.80
N ALA A 17 8.28 -24.96 -1.86
CA ALA A 17 8.42 -24.64 -0.44
C ALA A 17 9.72 -23.88 -0.16
N THR A 18 10.85 -24.31 -0.73
CA THR A 18 12.14 -23.61 -0.61
C THR A 18 12.06 -22.19 -1.17
N LEU A 19 11.47 -22.01 -2.35
CA LEU A 19 11.32 -20.67 -2.95
C LEU A 19 10.39 -19.76 -2.11
N LEU A 20 9.31 -20.32 -1.54
CA LEU A 20 8.43 -19.59 -0.63
C LEU A 20 9.18 -19.15 0.64
N ALA A 21 10.05 -19.98 1.20
CA ALA A 21 10.88 -19.62 2.35
C ALA A 21 11.99 -18.62 2.01
N ALA A 22 12.52 -18.66 0.77
CA ALA A 22 13.54 -17.73 0.30
C ALA A 22 12.98 -16.32 0.03
N ALA A 23 11.71 -16.20 -0.38
CA ALA A 23 11.09 -14.92 -0.67
C ALA A 23 11.13 -13.89 0.48
N PRO A 24 10.72 -14.21 1.72
CA PRO A 24 10.78 -13.26 2.82
C PRO A 24 12.23 -12.95 3.25
N LEU A 25 13.14 -13.92 3.13
CA LEU A 25 14.56 -13.71 3.39
C LEU A 25 15.17 -12.72 2.39
N LEU A 26 14.81 -12.84 1.11
CA LEU A 26 15.25 -11.90 0.08
C LEU A 26 14.73 -10.49 0.37
N SER A 27 13.47 -10.33 0.77
CA SER A 27 12.91 -9.03 1.16
C SER A 27 13.65 -8.43 2.36
N LEU A 28 13.88 -9.22 3.43
CA LEU A 28 14.63 -8.77 4.61
C LEU A 28 16.08 -8.39 4.26
N PHE A 29 16.73 -9.17 3.40
CA PHE A 29 18.09 -8.90 2.95
C PHE A 29 18.18 -7.57 2.19
N LEU A 30 17.23 -7.31 1.27
CA LEU A 30 17.20 -6.04 0.53
C LEU A 30 16.90 -4.84 1.44
N ILE A 31 16.01 -4.99 2.43
CA ILE A 31 15.75 -3.97 3.44
C ILE A 31 17.02 -3.71 4.27
N TYR A 32 17.70 -4.76 4.70
CA TYR A 32 18.94 -4.65 5.46
C TYR A 32 20.03 -3.91 4.65
N LEU A 33 20.24 -4.28 3.39
CA LEU A 33 21.22 -3.61 2.53
C LEU A 33 20.89 -2.12 2.31
N ALA A 34 19.60 -1.78 2.20
CA ALA A 34 19.17 -0.38 2.11
C ALA A 34 19.47 0.39 3.41
N ASN A 35 19.16 -0.18 4.57
CA ASN A 35 19.41 0.46 5.86
C ASN A 35 20.90 0.55 6.22
N ALA A 36 21.71 -0.38 5.72
CA ALA A 36 23.16 -0.39 5.87
C ALA A 36 23.88 0.49 4.83
N SER A 37 23.14 1.25 4.02
CA SER A 37 23.68 2.12 2.96
C SER A 37 24.53 1.39 1.91
N VAL A 38 24.32 0.08 1.74
CA VAL A 38 24.91 -0.73 0.66
C VAL A 38 24.12 -0.55 -0.65
N LEU A 39 22.83 -0.23 -0.52
CA LEU A 39 21.95 0.18 -1.61
C LEU A 39 21.62 1.68 -1.46
N PRO A 40 21.62 2.49 -2.54
CA PRO A 40 21.95 2.16 -3.93
C PRO A 40 23.39 1.64 -4.13
N PHE A 41 23.62 0.90 -5.22
CA PHE A 41 24.94 0.30 -5.47
C PHE A 41 26.01 1.39 -5.66
N SER A 42 27.15 1.22 -5.00
CA SER A 42 28.26 2.19 -5.05
C SER A 42 28.89 2.38 -6.43
N SER A 43 28.77 1.38 -7.33
CA SER A 43 29.33 1.47 -8.69
C SER A 43 28.41 0.85 -9.75
N PRO A 44 28.47 1.35 -11.00
CA PRO A 44 27.75 0.74 -12.13
C PRO A 44 28.14 -0.71 -12.41
N SER A 45 29.41 -1.09 -12.19
CA SER A 45 29.89 -2.46 -12.41
C SER A 45 29.27 -3.45 -11.42
N TRP A 46 29.13 -3.04 -10.16
CA TRP A 46 28.48 -3.86 -9.14
C TRP A 46 26.98 -4.04 -9.42
N ALA A 47 26.30 -2.97 -9.83
CA ALA A 47 24.91 -3.05 -10.28
C ALA A 47 24.75 -4.00 -11.48
N ALA A 48 25.62 -3.89 -12.49
CA ALA A 48 25.60 -4.72 -13.69
C ALA A 48 25.73 -6.21 -13.36
N PHE A 49 26.59 -6.58 -12.40
CA PHE A 49 26.72 -7.96 -11.94
C PHE A 49 25.39 -8.52 -11.41
N TRP A 50 24.72 -7.80 -10.51
CA TRP A 50 23.43 -8.22 -9.95
C TRP A 50 22.33 -8.24 -11.01
N TYR A 51 22.31 -7.28 -11.92
CA TYR A 51 21.33 -7.23 -13.02
C TYR A 51 21.50 -8.43 -13.96
N ALA A 52 22.75 -8.77 -14.31
CA ALA A 52 23.07 -9.95 -15.10
C ALA A 52 22.64 -11.23 -14.38
N LEU A 53 22.86 -11.34 -13.07
CA LEU A 53 22.43 -12.51 -12.29
C LEU A 53 20.91 -12.69 -12.30
N VAL A 54 20.14 -11.62 -12.10
CA VAL A 54 18.66 -11.65 -12.16
C VAL A 54 18.19 -12.00 -13.57
N PHE A 55 18.81 -11.42 -14.60
CA PHE A 55 18.50 -11.72 -16.00
C PHE A 55 18.81 -13.17 -16.40
N LEU A 56 19.98 -13.69 -16.04
CA LEU A 56 20.36 -15.10 -16.28
C LEU A 56 19.42 -16.05 -15.52
N SER A 57 19.03 -15.70 -14.30
CA SER A 57 18.03 -16.45 -13.53
C SER A 57 16.66 -16.45 -14.23
N ALA A 58 16.26 -15.31 -14.81
CA ALA A 58 15.02 -15.19 -15.58
C ALA A 58 15.10 -15.99 -16.89
N LEU A 59 16.25 -15.98 -17.57
CA LEU A 59 16.53 -16.81 -18.74
C LEU A 59 16.52 -18.30 -18.42
N TYR A 60 16.95 -18.71 -17.22
CA TYR A 60 16.93 -20.11 -16.80
C TYR A 60 15.53 -20.55 -16.35
N ARG A 61 14.93 -19.85 -15.38
CA ARG A 61 13.63 -20.18 -14.74
C ARG A 61 12.74 -18.93 -14.59
N PRO A 62 12.09 -18.46 -15.66
CA PRO A 62 11.31 -17.22 -15.63
C PRO A 62 10.13 -17.26 -14.65
N ARG A 63 9.54 -18.45 -14.42
CA ARG A 63 8.46 -18.61 -13.44
C ARG A 63 8.92 -18.36 -12.00
N TRP A 64 10.14 -18.79 -11.65
CA TRP A 64 10.67 -18.58 -10.30
C TRP A 64 10.96 -17.10 -10.05
N VAL A 65 11.56 -16.44 -11.03
CA VAL A 65 11.79 -15.00 -10.99
C VAL A 65 10.48 -14.22 -10.94
N PHE A 66 9.42 -14.67 -11.64
CA PHE A 66 8.09 -14.07 -11.54
C PHE A 66 7.48 -14.18 -10.13
N TRP A 67 7.71 -15.29 -9.42
CA TRP A 67 7.26 -15.44 -8.04
C TRP A 67 8.01 -14.53 -7.07
N PHE A 68 9.33 -14.39 -7.22
CA PHE A 68 10.09 -13.39 -6.47
C PHE A 68 9.65 -11.96 -6.81
N PHE A 69 9.42 -11.65 -8.10
CA PHE A 69 8.83 -10.39 -8.52
C PHE A 69 7.54 -10.07 -7.74
N ALA A 70 6.62 -11.03 -7.61
CA ALA A 70 5.38 -10.86 -6.84
C ALA A 70 5.63 -10.60 -5.34
N ALA A 71 6.67 -11.21 -4.76
CA ALA A 71 7.06 -11.01 -3.36
C ALA A 71 7.76 -9.65 -3.12
N LEU A 72 8.42 -9.08 -4.13
CA LEU A 72 9.21 -7.85 -4.04
C LEU A 72 8.45 -6.59 -4.48
N LEU A 73 7.20 -6.72 -4.94
CA LEU A 73 6.30 -5.58 -5.23
C LEU A 73 6.26 -4.49 -4.15
N PRO A 74 6.23 -4.79 -2.84
CA PRO A 74 6.12 -3.75 -1.81
C PRO A 74 7.41 -2.99 -1.49
N LEU A 75 8.57 -3.39 -2.05
CA LEU A 75 9.85 -2.72 -1.79
C LEU A 75 9.99 -1.45 -2.65
N GLN A 76 9.24 -0.40 -2.32
CA GLN A 76 9.17 0.81 -3.15
C GLN A 76 10.31 1.80 -2.90
N THR A 77 10.80 1.92 -1.67
CA THR A 77 11.90 2.84 -1.31
C THR A 77 13.28 2.21 -1.42
N VAL A 78 13.36 0.89 -1.58
CA VAL A 78 14.63 0.20 -1.85
C VAL A 78 15.08 0.56 -3.27
N ASN A 79 16.21 1.24 -3.39
CA ASN A 79 16.80 1.62 -4.66
C ASN A 79 17.95 0.68 -5.03
N VAL A 80 17.83 -0.03 -6.14
CA VAL A 80 18.88 -0.91 -6.67
C VAL A 80 19.63 -0.30 -7.86
N ALA A 81 19.45 0.99 -8.13
CA ALA A 81 20.26 1.73 -9.10
C ALA A 81 21.68 1.99 -8.57
N PRO A 82 22.67 2.24 -9.44
CA PRO A 82 23.92 2.88 -9.05
C PRO A 82 23.69 4.27 -8.45
N VAL A 83 24.55 4.72 -7.52
CA VAL A 83 24.47 6.07 -6.91
C VAL A 83 24.48 7.18 -7.97
N ASP A 84 25.29 7.05 -9.01
CA ASP A 84 25.42 8.05 -10.09
C ASP A 84 24.28 7.98 -11.14
N PHE A 85 23.37 7.01 -11.02
CA PHE A 85 22.29 6.86 -11.97
C PHE A 85 21.16 7.85 -11.63
N PRO A 86 20.68 8.66 -12.60
CA PRO A 86 19.77 9.77 -12.32
C PRO A 86 18.38 9.33 -11.83
N TRP A 87 18.04 8.04 -11.96
CA TRP A 87 16.72 7.51 -11.61
C TRP A 87 16.83 6.40 -10.56
N GLN A 88 15.80 6.29 -9.72
CA GLN A 88 15.71 5.15 -8.82
C GLN A 88 15.17 3.94 -9.58
N ILE A 89 15.81 2.78 -9.40
CA ILE A 89 15.33 1.50 -9.92
C ILE A 89 14.85 0.69 -8.73
N LYS A 90 13.54 0.43 -8.66
CA LYS A 90 12.94 -0.38 -7.59
C LYS A 90 13.15 -1.87 -7.90
N PRO A 91 13.27 -2.78 -6.90
CA PRO A 91 13.44 -4.21 -7.11
C PRO A 91 12.43 -4.83 -8.08
N TYR A 92 11.15 -4.47 -7.98
CA TYR A 92 10.14 -4.99 -8.90
C TYR A 92 10.37 -4.52 -10.35
N GLN A 93 10.91 -3.32 -10.57
CA GLN A 93 11.23 -2.80 -11.90
C GLN A 93 12.38 -3.60 -12.51
N LEU A 94 13.46 -3.85 -11.76
CA LEU A 94 14.56 -4.71 -12.19
C LEU A 94 14.07 -6.11 -12.58
N PHE A 95 13.29 -6.75 -11.71
CA PHE A 95 12.75 -8.09 -11.97
C PHE A 95 11.79 -8.09 -13.17
N SER A 96 10.96 -7.06 -13.32
CA SER A 96 10.05 -6.93 -14.47
C SER A 96 10.81 -6.77 -15.79
N ALA A 97 11.85 -5.94 -15.82
CA ALA A 97 12.70 -5.73 -16.99
C ALA A 97 13.46 -7.02 -17.36
N ALA A 98 14.07 -7.68 -16.39
CA ALA A 98 14.76 -8.95 -16.57
C ALA A 98 13.82 -10.05 -17.12
N LEU A 99 12.60 -10.15 -16.58
CA LEU A 99 11.57 -11.07 -17.09
C LEU A 99 11.19 -10.74 -18.53
N ALA A 100 10.90 -9.48 -18.84
CA ALA A 100 10.54 -9.04 -20.18
C ALA A 100 11.64 -9.36 -21.20
N LEU A 101 12.89 -8.96 -20.90
CA LEU A 101 14.06 -9.25 -21.74
C LEU A 101 14.26 -10.76 -21.91
N SER A 102 14.07 -11.56 -20.85
CA SER A 102 14.22 -13.01 -20.94
C SER A 102 13.18 -13.66 -21.86
N LEU A 103 11.95 -13.12 -21.89
CA LEU A 103 10.88 -13.59 -22.78
C LEU A 103 11.15 -13.19 -24.23
N LEU A 104 11.62 -11.96 -24.46
CA LEU A 104 12.04 -11.49 -25.78
C LEU A 104 13.21 -12.35 -26.31
N TRP A 105 14.24 -12.57 -25.50
CA TRP A 105 15.37 -13.41 -25.87
C TRP A 105 14.93 -14.83 -26.26
N ARG A 106 14.03 -15.44 -25.48
CA ARG A 106 13.50 -16.78 -25.77
C ARG A 106 12.66 -16.82 -27.04
N ALA A 107 11.93 -15.75 -27.35
CA ALA A 107 11.14 -15.63 -28.57
C ALA A 107 12.03 -15.55 -29.82
N PHE A 108 13.07 -14.71 -29.78
CA PHE A 108 13.92 -14.44 -30.94
C PHE A 108 15.06 -15.44 -31.14
N PHE A 109 15.76 -15.86 -30.07
CA PHE A 109 17.01 -16.61 -30.19
C PHE A 109 16.89 -18.11 -29.90
N VAL A 110 15.90 -18.52 -29.10
CA VAL A 110 15.74 -19.95 -28.70
C VAL A 110 14.71 -20.66 -29.60
N GLY A 111 14.02 -19.93 -30.49
CA GLY A 111 12.96 -20.48 -31.35
C GLY A 111 11.77 -21.05 -30.56
N LYS A 112 11.61 -20.67 -29.28
CA LYS A 112 10.49 -21.14 -28.47
C LYS A 112 9.28 -20.26 -28.75
N THR A 113 8.18 -20.88 -29.17
CA THR A 113 6.91 -20.18 -29.38
C THR A 113 6.40 -19.61 -28.06
N VAL A 114 6.54 -18.29 -27.91
CA VAL A 114 5.98 -17.54 -26.80
C VAL A 114 4.48 -17.37 -27.06
N SER A 115 3.68 -18.27 -26.49
CA SER A 115 2.21 -18.11 -26.56
C SER A 115 1.80 -16.88 -25.77
N LEU A 116 1.20 -15.88 -26.41
CA LEU A 116 0.69 -14.68 -25.74
C LEU A 116 -0.68 -14.98 -25.08
N PRO A 117 -1.02 -14.29 -23.96
CA PRO A 117 -2.35 -14.42 -23.38
C PRO A 117 -3.42 -13.88 -24.34
N LYS A 118 -4.61 -14.49 -24.33
CA LYS A 118 -5.75 -13.95 -25.09
C LYS A 118 -6.12 -12.56 -24.56
N TRP A 119 -6.19 -11.60 -25.47
CA TRP A 119 -6.64 -10.23 -25.20
C TRP A 119 -8.13 -10.21 -24.83
N LYS A 120 -8.49 -9.42 -23.83
CA LYS A 120 -9.85 -9.30 -23.30
C LYS A 120 -10.20 -7.83 -23.09
N LEU A 121 -11.49 -7.56 -22.88
CA LEU A 121 -11.97 -6.18 -22.69
C LEU A 121 -11.26 -5.39 -21.57
N PRO A 122 -10.94 -5.96 -20.37
CA PRO A 122 -10.12 -5.23 -19.39
C PRO A 122 -8.71 -4.94 -19.86
N ASP A 123 -8.14 -5.77 -20.74
CA ASP A 123 -6.82 -5.50 -21.34
C ASP A 123 -6.89 -4.24 -22.21
N SER A 124 -7.98 -4.07 -22.99
CA SER A 124 -8.23 -2.85 -23.75
C SER A 124 -8.43 -1.64 -22.86
N ALA A 125 -9.23 -1.74 -21.80
CA ALA A 125 -9.46 -0.64 -20.86
C ALA A 125 -8.16 -0.20 -20.17
N ALA A 126 -7.33 -1.15 -19.73
CA ALA A 126 -6.01 -0.86 -19.19
C ALA A 126 -5.11 -0.19 -20.24
N ALA A 127 -5.05 -0.71 -21.47
CA ALA A 127 -4.25 -0.12 -22.54
C ALA A 127 -4.66 1.32 -22.85
N VAL A 128 -5.97 1.60 -22.95
CA VAL A 128 -6.49 2.95 -23.17
C VAL A 128 -6.13 3.87 -22.01
N PHE A 129 -6.22 3.40 -20.76
CA PHE A 129 -5.76 4.17 -19.59
C PHE A 129 -4.28 4.53 -19.71
N PHE A 130 -3.40 3.57 -20.00
CA PHE A 130 -1.97 3.84 -20.11
C PHE A 130 -1.62 4.77 -21.29
N LEU A 131 -2.23 4.56 -22.46
CA LEU A 131 -1.99 5.39 -23.63
C LEU A 131 -2.49 6.83 -23.43
N SER A 132 -3.68 7.00 -22.86
CA SER A 132 -4.20 8.35 -22.54
C SER A 132 -3.35 9.04 -21.48
N ALA A 133 -3.02 8.36 -20.38
CA ALA A 133 -2.15 8.89 -19.32
C ALA A 133 -0.77 9.31 -19.86
N ALA A 134 -0.17 8.49 -20.72
CA ALA A 134 1.12 8.81 -21.33
C ALA A 134 1.00 9.99 -22.31
N ALA A 135 -0.05 10.04 -23.13
CA ALA A 135 -0.29 11.12 -24.07
C ALA A 135 -0.50 12.46 -23.36
N THR A 136 -1.31 12.52 -22.30
CA THR A 136 -1.54 13.77 -21.56
C THR A 136 -0.28 14.23 -20.83
N THR A 137 0.48 13.30 -20.27
CA THR A 137 1.77 13.59 -19.63
C THR A 137 2.79 14.11 -20.65
N PHE A 138 2.85 13.51 -21.84
CA PHE A 138 3.73 13.95 -22.93
C PHE A 138 3.38 15.36 -23.43
N LEU A 139 2.10 15.70 -23.49
CA LEU A 139 1.62 17.03 -23.89
C LEU A 139 1.81 18.10 -22.80
N SER A 140 2.24 17.70 -21.59
CA SER A 140 2.54 18.65 -20.52
C SER A 140 3.92 19.28 -20.73
N VAL A 141 4.02 20.59 -20.54
CA VAL A 141 5.14 21.45 -21.00
C VAL A 141 6.50 21.12 -20.35
N ASP A 142 6.52 20.41 -19.22
CA ASP A 142 7.76 20.03 -18.51
C ASP A 142 8.29 18.64 -18.91
N TRP A 143 9.16 18.64 -19.94
CA TRP A 143 9.72 17.43 -20.54
C TRP A 143 10.53 16.53 -19.57
N PRO A 144 11.42 17.04 -18.70
CA PRO A 144 12.08 16.24 -17.66
C PRO A 144 11.11 15.45 -16.77
N THR A 145 10.10 16.09 -16.20
CA THR A 145 9.10 15.43 -15.35
C THR A 145 8.24 14.46 -16.16
N ALA A 146 7.80 14.87 -17.36
CA ALA A 146 7.01 14.02 -18.24
C ALA A 146 7.71 12.70 -18.58
N ARG A 147 9.01 12.72 -18.92
CA ARG A 147 9.78 11.50 -19.21
C ARG A 147 9.83 10.55 -18.02
N LYS A 148 10.08 11.09 -16.83
CA LYS A 148 10.11 10.30 -15.59
C LYS A 148 8.75 9.63 -15.37
N GLN A 149 7.65 10.38 -15.52
CA GLN A 149 6.30 9.86 -15.30
C GLN A 149 5.88 8.84 -16.36
N ILE A 150 6.21 9.07 -17.64
CA ILE A 150 5.99 8.09 -18.72
C ILE A 150 6.78 6.80 -18.46
N ALA A 151 8.03 6.89 -18.00
CA ALA A 151 8.82 5.71 -17.65
C ALA A 151 8.20 4.92 -16.48
N ILE A 152 7.70 5.61 -15.45
CA ILE A 152 6.98 5.00 -14.34
C ILE A 152 5.69 4.32 -14.85
N LEU A 153 4.86 5.02 -15.63
CA LEU A 153 3.66 4.50 -16.27
C LEU A 153 3.94 3.22 -17.09
N PHE A 154 4.98 3.27 -17.93
CA PHE A 154 5.42 2.13 -18.73
C PHE A 154 5.83 0.94 -17.85
N SER A 155 6.51 1.18 -16.72
CA SER A 155 6.87 0.11 -15.79
C SER A 155 5.64 -0.59 -15.20
N PHE A 156 4.57 0.15 -14.89
CA PHE A 156 3.31 -0.44 -14.43
C PHE A 156 2.57 -1.21 -15.54
N TRP A 157 2.59 -0.70 -16.77
CA TRP A 157 2.06 -1.42 -17.92
C TRP A 157 2.80 -2.74 -18.18
N LEU A 158 4.13 -2.72 -18.09
CA LEU A 158 4.96 -3.92 -18.22
C LEU A 158 4.62 -4.93 -17.12
N CYS A 159 4.49 -4.48 -15.86
CA CYS A 159 4.07 -5.33 -14.76
C CYS A 159 2.71 -5.98 -15.03
N TYR A 160 1.73 -5.22 -15.53
CA TYR A 160 0.42 -5.73 -15.92
C TYR A 160 0.54 -6.83 -16.98
N LEU A 161 1.29 -6.60 -18.05
CA LEU A 161 1.49 -7.56 -19.13
C LEU A 161 2.18 -8.85 -18.64
N LEU A 162 3.19 -8.73 -17.78
CA LEU A 162 3.86 -9.89 -17.17
C LEU A 162 2.91 -10.70 -16.29
N VAL A 163 2.09 -10.03 -15.47
CA VAL A 163 1.05 -10.69 -14.68
C VAL A 163 0.08 -11.44 -15.60
N ARG A 164 -0.38 -10.85 -16.70
CA ARG A 164 -1.24 -11.52 -17.70
C ARG A 164 -0.53 -12.69 -18.38
N TYR A 165 0.78 -12.58 -18.61
CA TYR A 165 1.58 -13.64 -19.21
C TYR A 165 1.76 -14.85 -18.29
N PHE A 166 2.11 -14.65 -17.01
CA PHE A 166 2.40 -15.73 -16.08
C PHE A 166 1.14 -16.28 -15.37
N ILE A 167 0.13 -15.45 -15.14
CA ILE A 167 -1.12 -15.84 -14.46
C ILE A 167 -2.18 -16.23 -15.50
N ARG A 168 -2.11 -17.48 -15.97
CA ARG A 168 -3.08 -18.05 -16.93
C ARG A 168 -4.06 -19.04 -16.33
N SER A 169 -3.78 -19.56 -15.13
CA SER A 169 -4.62 -20.55 -14.47
C SER A 169 -4.89 -20.16 -13.02
N PRO A 170 -5.98 -20.67 -12.41
CA PRO A 170 -6.24 -20.47 -10.98
C PRO A 170 -5.09 -20.95 -10.09
N ARG A 171 -4.38 -22.01 -10.51
CA ARG A 171 -3.22 -22.53 -9.79
C ARG A 171 -2.07 -21.51 -9.76
N SER A 172 -1.69 -20.94 -10.91
CA SER A 172 -0.60 -19.96 -10.94
C SER A 172 -0.99 -18.64 -10.26
N ALA A 173 -2.29 -18.29 -10.28
CA ALA A 173 -2.80 -17.18 -9.48
C ALA A 173 -2.66 -17.43 -7.97
N GLY A 174 -3.00 -18.65 -7.52
CA GLY A 174 -2.82 -19.05 -6.12
C GLY A 174 -1.35 -19.09 -5.69
N GLU A 175 -0.45 -19.54 -6.55
CA GLU A 175 1.00 -19.49 -6.30
C GLU A 175 1.50 -18.05 -6.19
N ALA A 176 1.15 -17.17 -7.14
CA ALA A 176 1.52 -15.76 -7.10
C ALA A 176 0.99 -15.06 -5.83
N LEU A 177 -0.25 -15.36 -5.44
CA LEU A 177 -0.85 -14.83 -4.21
C LEU A 177 -0.08 -15.28 -2.95
N ARG A 178 0.37 -16.54 -2.89
CA ARG A 178 1.19 -17.02 -1.76
C ARG A 178 2.52 -16.28 -1.67
N PHE A 179 3.22 -16.10 -2.79
CA PHE A 179 4.46 -15.34 -2.81
C PHE A 179 4.26 -13.87 -2.44
N PHE A 180 3.19 -13.25 -2.93
CA PHE A 180 2.81 -11.90 -2.53
C PHE A 180 2.58 -11.81 -1.01
N LEU A 181 1.75 -12.69 -0.43
CA LEU A 181 1.45 -12.68 1.00
C LEU A 181 2.69 -12.94 1.86
N VAL A 182 3.51 -13.94 1.51
CA VAL A 182 4.74 -14.23 2.25
C VAL A 182 5.75 -13.09 2.12
N GLY A 183 5.88 -12.50 0.93
CA GLY A 183 6.72 -11.31 0.71
C GLY A 183 6.23 -10.06 1.47
N SER A 184 4.93 -10.01 1.79
CA SER A 184 4.31 -8.93 2.57
C SER A 184 4.61 -9.02 4.07
N TRP A 185 4.99 -10.21 4.56
CA TRP A 185 5.23 -10.44 5.98
C TRP A 185 6.43 -9.66 6.53
N PRO A 186 7.63 -9.71 5.89
CA PRO A 186 8.75 -8.83 6.24
C PRO A 186 8.39 -7.35 6.30
N ILE A 187 7.52 -6.87 5.42
CA ILE A 187 7.14 -5.44 5.35
C ILE A 187 6.35 -5.04 6.60
N SER A 188 5.42 -5.90 7.02
CA SER A 188 4.63 -5.69 8.24
C SER A 188 5.50 -5.74 9.49
N LEU A 189 6.45 -6.69 9.54
CA LEU A 189 7.41 -6.79 10.64
C LEU A 189 8.36 -5.60 10.69
N TYR A 190 8.83 -5.14 9.52
CA TYR A 190 9.71 -3.99 9.43
C TYR A 190 9.02 -2.70 9.91
N ALA A 191 7.74 -2.51 9.60
CA ALA A 191 6.95 -1.41 10.15
C ALA A 191 6.88 -1.44 11.69
N VAL A 192 6.63 -2.62 12.28
CA VAL A 192 6.63 -2.80 13.73
C VAL A 192 8.02 -2.52 14.33
N TRP A 193 9.08 -2.95 13.65
CA TRP A 193 10.45 -2.71 14.07
C TRP A 193 10.84 -1.22 14.04
N GLN A 194 10.41 -0.47 13.02
CA GLN A 194 10.64 0.98 12.93
C GLN A 194 10.05 1.70 14.16
N ASN A 195 8.80 1.41 14.48
CA ASN A 195 8.12 1.96 15.65
C ASN A 195 8.76 1.54 16.98
N TRP A 196 9.18 0.27 17.09
CA TRP A 196 9.91 -0.20 18.26
C TRP A 196 11.20 0.61 18.45
N ARG A 197 11.97 0.86 17.38
CA ARG A 197 13.19 1.69 17.46
C ARG A 197 12.88 3.12 17.86
N PHE A 198 11.84 3.72 17.28
CA PHE A 198 11.38 5.05 17.64
C PHE A 198 11.05 5.15 19.12
N ALA A 199 10.25 4.21 19.64
CA ALA A 199 9.85 4.18 21.06
C ALA A 199 11.04 4.05 22.03
N HIS A 200 12.19 3.54 21.57
CA HIS A 200 13.40 3.38 22.38
C HIS A 200 14.48 4.45 22.07
N GLY A 201 14.13 5.51 21.33
CA GLY A 201 15.08 6.58 20.97
C GLY A 201 16.21 6.12 20.04
N LEU A 202 16.04 4.99 19.35
CA LEU A 202 17.00 4.45 18.39
C LEU A 202 16.75 5.03 16.99
N PRO A 203 17.75 5.02 16.07
CA PRO A 203 17.55 5.40 14.67
C PRO A 203 16.37 4.63 14.04
N HIS A 204 15.28 5.30 13.69
CA HIS A 204 14.00 4.65 13.38
C HIS A 204 13.68 4.56 11.88
N TYR A 205 14.45 5.24 11.01
CA TYR A 205 14.29 5.21 9.54
C TYR A 205 12.88 5.57 9.06
N GLU A 206 12.08 6.21 9.90
CA GLU A 206 10.74 6.68 9.57
C GLU A 206 10.82 8.08 8.96
N VAL A 207 9.96 8.40 7.99
CA VAL A 207 9.86 9.78 7.51
C VAL A 207 8.98 10.62 8.43
N MET A 208 7.99 10.01 9.06
CA MET A 208 7.13 10.65 10.05
C MET A 208 7.32 9.93 11.39
N PRO A 209 7.97 10.57 12.38
CA PRO A 209 8.24 9.95 13.67
C PRO A 209 6.99 9.32 14.31
N GLY A 210 7.10 8.06 14.72
CA GLY A 210 6.05 7.26 15.35
C GLY A 210 4.99 6.71 14.39
N ARG A 211 5.09 7.01 13.09
CA ARG A 211 4.22 6.48 12.04
C ARG A 211 5.08 5.75 11.01
N PRO A 212 5.07 4.41 10.99
CA PRO A 212 5.97 3.66 10.14
C PRO A 212 5.50 3.74 8.69
N GLN A 213 6.46 3.84 7.76
CA GLN A 213 6.21 3.70 6.32
C GLN A 213 6.83 2.42 5.74
N ALA A 214 7.60 1.66 6.52
CA ALA A 214 8.37 0.51 6.09
C ALA A 214 9.14 0.83 4.80
N THR A 215 8.80 0.16 3.69
CA THR A 215 9.41 0.34 2.38
C THR A 215 8.59 1.16 1.40
N PHE A 216 7.61 1.93 1.91
CA PHE A 216 6.81 2.89 1.15
C PHE A 216 7.31 4.31 1.44
N ALA A 217 6.98 5.28 0.57
CA ALA A 217 7.40 6.65 0.84
C ALA A 217 6.63 7.28 2.01
N GLU A 218 5.40 6.82 2.28
CA GLU A 218 4.53 7.38 3.30
C GLU A 218 3.77 6.33 4.11
N PRO A 219 3.46 6.60 5.40
CA PRO A 219 2.65 5.72 6.24
C PRO A 219 1.26 5.45 5.67
N ASN A 220 0.68 6.43 4.97
CA ASN A 220 -0.65 6.26 4.40
C ASN A 220 -0.66 5.21 3.29
N TRP A 221 0.38 5.15 2.44
CA TRP A 221 0.50 4.16 1.36
C TRP A 221 0.80 2.78 1.90
N LEU A 222 1.67 2.69 2.92
CA LEU A 222 1.85 1.46 3.67
C LEU A 222 0.50 0.98 4.23
N GLY A 223 -0.28 1.89 4.84
CA GLY A 223 -1.61 1.58 5.37
C GLY A 223 -2.53 0.94 4.31
N MET A 224 -2.66 1.55 3.13
CA MET A 224 -3.51 1.01 2.04
C MET A 224 -3.07 -0.39 1.61
N TYR A 225 -1.75 -0.59 1.49
CA TYR A 225 -1.17 -1.88 1.19
C TYR A 225 -1.46 -2.91 2.30
N LEU A 226 -1.25 -2.55 3.56
CA LEU A 226 -1.49 -3.43 4.71
C LEU A 226 -2.97 -3.79 4.87
N ALA A 227 -3.89 -2.86 4.61
CA ALA A 227 -5.33 -3.15 4.57
C ALA A 227 -5.64 -4.23 3.52
N THR A 228 -5.03 -4.13 2.34
CA THR A 228 -5.17 -5.12 1.27
C THR A 228 -4.60 -6.49 1.68
N VAL A 229 -3.39 -6.51 2.25
CA VAL A 229 -2.73 -7.74 2.73
C VAL A 229 -3.53 -8.40 3.86
N LEU A 230 -3.98 -7.61 4.83
CA LEU A 230 -4.80 -8.04 5.96
C LEU A 230 -6.06 -8.76 5.45
N VAL A 231 -6.84 -8.12 4.58
CA VAL A 231 -8.08 -8.70 4.06
C VAL A 231 -7.80 -9.94 3.21
N LEU A 232 -6.76 -9.95 2.38
CA LEU A 232 -6.38 -11.13 1.59
C LEU A 232 -6.00 -12.32 2.49
N ALA A 233 -5.12 -12.10 3.47
CA ALA A 233 -4.65 -13.14 4.38
C ALA A 233 -5.80 -13.68 5.25
N ALA A 234 -6.58 -12.78 5.86
CA ALA A 234 -7.72 -13.12 6.70
C ALA A 234 -8.81 -13.86 5.92
N ALA A 235 -9.21 -13.36 4.74
CA ALA A 235 -10.20 -14.04 3.90
C ALA A 235 -9.73 -15.45 3.51
N THR A 236 -8.48 -15.59 3.10
CA THR A 236 -7.91 -16.88 2.72
C THR A 236 -7.89 -17.84 3.92
N ALA A 237 -7.54 -17.36 5.12
CA ALA A 237 -7.55 -18.13 6.35
C ALA A 237 -8.97 -18.59 6.74
N ILE A 238 -9.92 -17.65 6.80
CA ILE A 238 -11.32 -17.90 7.17
C ILE A 238 -11.94 -18.94 6.25
N PHE A 239 -11.89 -18.73 4.93
CA PHE A 239 -12.54 -19.64 4.00
C PHE A 239 -11.87 -21.02 3.94
N ARG A 240 -10.55 -21.11 4.19
CA ARG A 240 -9.87 -22.41 4.38
C ARG A 240 -10.29 -23.10 5.67
N PHE A 241 -10.43 -22.37 6.76
CA PHE A 241 -10.93 -22.88 8.04
C PHE A 241 -12.38 -23.37 7.91
N LEU A 242 -13.26 -22.60 7.28
CA LEU A 242 -14.65 -23.00 6.99
C LEU A 242 -14.72 -24.21 6.03
N SER A 243 -13.65 -24.47 5.27
CA SER A 243 -13.54 -25.61 4.33
C SER A 243 -12.99 -26.90 4.95
N ARG A 244 -12.91 -27.02 6.28
CA ARG A 244 -12.40 -28.20 7.03
C ARG A 244 -13.03 -29.58 6.72
N ARG A 245 -13.98 -29.68 5.79
CA ARG A 245 -14.51 -30.98 5.30
C ARG A 245 -13.55 -31.79 4.41
N LYS A 246 -12.39 -31.25 4.00
CA LYS A 246 -11.33 -32.02 3.30
C LYS A 246 -10.01 -31.95 4.06
N LYS A 247 -9.38 -33.12 4.33
CA LYS A 247 -8.09 -33.33 5.05
C LYS A 247 -6.84 -32.65 4.43
N SER A 248 -6.99 -31.68 3.52
CA SER A 248 -5.91 -31.24 2.62
C SER A 248 -5.20 -29.93 3.01
N VAL A 249 -5.62 -29.21 4.05
CA VAL A 249 -4.95 -27.94 4.44
C VAL A 249 -3.97 -28.20 5.57
N SER A 250 -2.70 -27.86 5.38
CA SER A 250 -1.69 -28.00 6.43
C SER A 250 -1.95 -26.97 7.53
N ARG A 251 -1.83 -27.38 8.81
CA ARG A 251 -1.99 -26.46 9.94
C ARG A 251 -0.99 -25.30 9.85
N LEU A 252 0.23 -25.59 9.39
CA LEU A 252 1.29 -24.60 9.21
C LEU A 252 0.90 -23.48 8.25
N GLU A 253 0.24 -23.79 7.13
CA GLU A 253 -0.20 -22.77 6.17
C GLU A 253 -1.28 -21.85 6.78
N LEU A 254 -2.20 -22.41 7.59
CA LEU A 254 -3.20 -21.61 8.29
C LEU A 254 -2.58 -20.71 9.35
N TRP A 255 -1.65 -21.23 10.17
CA TRP A 255 -0.91 -20.44 11.15
C TRP A 255 -0.11 -19.32 10.48
N GLY A 256 0.55 -19.61 9.36
CA GLY A 256 1.25 -18.60 8.57
C GLY A 256 0.31 -17.47 8.10
N LEU A 257 -0.86 -17.79 7.56
CA LEU A 257 -1.84 -16.77 7.16
C LEU A 257 -2.35 -15.94 8.34
N CYS A 258 -2.63 -16.56 9.49
CA CYS A 258 -3.03 -15.84 10.69
C CYS A 258 -1.92 -14.91 11.20
N LEU A 259 -0.67 -15.36 11.16
CA LEU A 259 0.48 -14.55 11.57
C LEU A 259 0.66 -13.34 10.66
N ILE A 260 0.52 -13.52 9.34
CA ILE A 260 0.57 -12.43 8.36
C ILE A 260 -0.56 -11.43 8.60
N ALA A 261 -1.80 -11.92 8.80
CA ALA A 261 -2.94 -11.07 9.09
C ALA A 261 -2.76 -10.29 10.40
N PHE A 262 -2.26 -10.94 11.46
CA PHE A 262 -1.95 -10.30 12.72
C PHE A 262 -0.86 -9.23 12.58
N SER A 263 0.28 -9.55 11.95
CA SER A 263 1.34 -8.56 11.74
C SER A 263 0.87 -7.38 10.88
N ALA A 264 0.05 -7.64 9.85
CA ALA A 264 -0.49 -6.59 8.99
C ALA A 264 -1.48 -5.70 9.75
N SER A 265 -2.34 -6.29 10.60
CA SER A 265 -3.24 -5.55 11.50
C SER A 265 -2.47 -4.65 12.48
N THR A 266 -1.43 -5.20 13.12
CA THR A 266 -0.58 -4.44 14.05
C THR A 266 0.12 -3.28 13.34
N ALA A 267 0.78 -3.55 12.21
CA ALA A 267 1.42 -2.50 11.43
C ALA A 267 0.40 -1.46 10.91
N LEU A 268 -0.80 -1.88 10.51
CA LEU A 268 -1.86 -0.99 10.02
C LEU A 268 -2.32 -0.02 11.11
N LEU A 269 -2.48 -0.47 12.36
CA LEU A 269 -2.78 0.42 13.48
C LEU A 269 -1.66 1.43 13.72
N LEU A 270 -0.39 0.98 13.68
CA LEU A 270 0.77 1.87 13.85
C LEU A 270 0.88 2.94 12.75
N THR A 271 0.43 2.69 11.51
CA THR A 271 0.43 3.72 10.44
C THR A 271 -0.45 4.93 10.75
N ALA A 272 -1.44 4.77 11.66
CA ALA A 272 -2.49 5.75 11.90
C ALA A 272 -3.21 6.22 10.62
N SER A 273 -3.25 5.38 9.58
CA SER A 273 -3.89 5.70 8.30
C SER A 273 -5.40 5.45 8.36
N ARG A 274 -6.17 6.50 8.74
CA ARG A 274 -7.63 6.45 8.87
C ARG A 274 -8.33 5.89 7.61
N ALA A 275 -7.90 6.33 6.43
CA ALA A 275 -8.44 5.86 5.15
C ALA A 275 -8.23 4.35 4.95
N ALA A 276 -7.06 3.84 5.34
CA ALA A 276 -6.76 2.43 5.26
C ALA A 276 -7.52 1.58 6.28
N TRP A 277 -7.80 2.12 7.48
CA TRP A 277 -8.66 1.46 8.46
C TRP A 277 -10.08 1.28 7.92
N LEU A 278 -10.64 2.32 7.29
CA LEU A 278 -11.94 2.24 6.61
C LEU A 278 -11.91 1.22 5.45
N GLY A 279 -10.82 1.18 4.67
CA GLY A 279 -10.64 0.17 3.64
C GLY A 279 -10.63 -1.26 4.19
N ALA A 280 -9.86 -1.51 5.25
CA ALA A 280 -9.82 -2.80 5.92
C ALA A 280 -11.20 -3.21 6.47
N LEU A 281 -11.93 -2.27 7.08
CA LEU A 281 -13.30 -2.48 7.57
C LEU A 281 -14.26 -2.84 6.44
N ALA A 282 -14.24 -2.09 5.33
CA ALA A 282 -15.10 -2.35 4.17
C ALA A 282 -14.82 -3.74 3.56
N GLY A 283 -13.55 -4.12 3.45
CA GLY A 283 -13.16 -5.47 3.03
C GLY A 283 -13.62 -6.55 4.01
N ALA A 284 -13.49 -6.33 5.32
CA ALA A 284 -13.95 -7.26 6.36
C ALA A 284 -15.47 -7.47 6.30
N VAL A 285 -16.25 -6.39 6.17
CA VAL A 285 -17.71 -6.45 6.00
C VAL A 285 -18.09 -7.29 4.78
N LEU A 286 -17.39 -7.09 3.66
CA LEU A 286 -17.63 -7.89 2.44
C LEU A 286 -17.36 -9.39 2.68
N ILE A 287 -16.29 -9.74 3.39
CA ILE A 287 -15.97 -11.15 3.71
C ILE A 287 -17.01 -11.75 4.64
N VAL A 288 -17.46 -11.02 5.67
CA VAL A 288 -18.52 -11.48 6.57
C VAL A 288 -19.80 -11.71 5.78
N ALA A 289 -20.21 -10.76 4.94
CA ALA A 289 -21.38 -10.89 4.07
C ALA A 289 -21.25 -12.09 3.11
N ALA A 290 -20.08 -12.28 2.49
CA ALA A 290 -19.81 -13.42 1.62
C ALA A 290 -19.85 -14.76 2.37
N ALA A 291 -19.37 -14.82 3.62
CA ALA A 291 -19.43 -16.00 4.47
C ALA A 291 -20.87 -16.33 4.90
N VAL A 292 -21.68 -15.32 5.24
CA VAL A 292 -23.12 -15.50 5.49
C VAL A 292 -23.82 -16.05 4.25
N TRP A 293 -23.56 -15.45 3.08
CA TRP A 293 -24.21 -15.83 1.83
C TRP A 293 -23.82 -17.23 1.34
N LYS A 294 -22.54 -17.61 1.46
CA LYS A 294 -22.00 -18.85 0.85
C LYS A 294 -21.85 -20.04 1.80
N ASP A 295 -21.91 -19.83 3.11
CA ASP A 295 -21.79 -20.90 4.09
C ASP A 295 -23.01 -20.94 5.03
N SER A 296 -23.10 -19.99 5.97
CA SER A 296 -24.20 -19.87 6.93
C SER A 296 -24.04 -18.61 7.78
N PHE A 297 -25.10 -18.20 8.51
CA PHE A 297 -25.00 -17.14 9.53
C PHE A 297 -23.87 -17.42 10.56
N ARG A 298 -23.72 -18.68 10.99
CA ARG A 298 -22.62 -19.11 11.87
C ARG A 298 -21.24 -18.94 11.22
N GLY A 299 -21.13 -19.18 9.92
CA GLY A 299 -19.92 -18.92 9.14
C GLY A 299 -19.57 -17.42 9.12
N GLY A 300 -20.59 -16.57 8.94
CA GLY A 300 -20.48 -15.12 9.09
C GLY A 300 -20.01 -14.69 10.48
N LEU A 301 -20.60 -15.24 11.54
CA LEU A 301 -20.21 -14.93 12.92
C LEU A 301 -18.74 -15.30 13.18
N ARG A 302 -18.29 -16.48 12.73
CA ARG A 302 -16.87 -16.88 12.85
C ARG A 302 -15.94 -15.93 12.10
N ALA A 303 -16.33 -15.49 10.90
CA ALA A 303 -15.58 -14.49 10.14
C ALA A 303 -15.52 -13.15 10.88
N GLY A 304 -16.66 -12.69 11.42
CA GLY A 304 -16.76 -11.45 12.19
C GLY A 304 -15.90 -11.47 13.45
N VAL A 305 -15.98 -12.54 14.25
CA VAL A 305 -15.14 -12.74 15.44
C VAL A 305 -13.65 -12.74 15.07
N PHE A 306 -13.27 -13.42 13.98
CA PHE A 306 -11.88 -13.41 13.52
C PHE A 306 -11.41 -11.98 13.19
N PHE A 307 -12.17 -11.23 12.40
CA PHE A 307 -11.80 -9.85 12.04
C PHE A 307 -11.81 -8.88 13.22
N LEU A 308 -12.71 -9.06 14.19
CA LEU A 308 -12.73 -8.24 15.41
C LEU A 308 -11.57 -8.57 16.33
N SER A 309 -11.17 -9.85 16.40
CA SER A 309 -10.07 -10.28 17.26
C SER A 309 -8.71 -9.69 16.84
N LEU A 310 -8.48 -9.53 15.52
CA LEU A 310 -7.21 -9.02 15.00
C LEU A 310 -6.84 -7.62 15.54
N PRO A 311 -7.65 -6.56 15.36
CA PRO A 311 -7.32 -5.23 15.89
C PRO A 311 -7.29 -5.20 17.41
N ILE A 312 -8.11 -5.99 18.11
CA ILE A 312 -8.08 -6.08 19.58
C ILE A 312 -6.73 -6.63 20.05
N PHE A 313 -6.31 -7.79 19.53
CA PHE A 313 -5.01 -8.36 19.91
C PHE A 313 -3.84 -7.51 19.43
N SER A 314 -3.95 -6.88 18.25
CA SER A 314 -2.94 -5.92 17.77
C SER A 314 -2.81 -4.73 18.70
N TYR A 315 -3.91 -4.14 19.17
CA TYR A 315 -3.90 -3.04 20.14
C TYR A 315 -3.27 -3.45 21.46
N LEU A 316 -3.62 -4.63 22.00
CA LEU A 316 -3.01 -5.18 23.21
C LEU A 316 -1.51 -5.38 23.04
N ALA A 317 -1.06 -5.89 21.89
CA ALA A 317 0.37 -6.05 21.60
C ALA A 317 1.11 -4.71 21.50
N ILE A 318 0.49 -3.69 20.91
CA ILE A 318 1.04 -2.33 20.83
C ILE A 318 1.19 -1.72 22.22
N LYS A 319 0.18 -1.85 23.08
CA LYS A 319 0.23 -1.36 24.47
C LYS A 319 1.25 -2.12 25.31
N ALA A 320 1.28 -3.45 25.21
CA ALA A 320 2.23 -4.28 25.96
C ALA A 320 3.69 -4.03 25.54
N GLY A 321 3.94 -3.73 24.26
CA GLY A 321 5.27 -3.44 23.73
C GLY A 321 5.65 -1.96 23.73
N SER A 322 4.80 -1.07 24.25
CA SER A 322 4.99 0.39 24.20
C SER A 322 5.38 0.90 22.79
N LEU A 323 4.79 0.33 21.74
CA LEU A 323 5.22 0.53 20.35
C LEU A 323 4.84 1.90 19.77
N THR A 324 4.04 2.69 20.49
CA THR A 324 3.69 4.05 20.08
C THR A 324 3.34 4.91 21.28
N ALA A 325 3.76 6.18 21.23
CA ALA A 325 3.32 7.21 22.17
C ALA A 325 1.94 7.77 21.82
N PHE A 326 1.42 7.50 20.62
CA PHE A 326 0.13 8.00 20.18
C PHE A 326 -1.02 7.29 20.89
N ASP A 327 -2.04 8.05 21.31
CA ASP A 327 -3.32 7.47 21.67
C ASP A 327 -4.10 7.08 20.40
N LEU A 328 -4.11 5.78 20.11
CA LEU A 328 -4.81 5.23 18.96
C LEU A 328 -6.34 5.42 19.04
N LEU A 329 -6.91 5.56 20.24
CA LEU A 329 -8.36 5.78 20.42
C LEU A 329 -8.72 7.22 20.06
N GLN A 330 -7.95 8.21 20.52
CA GLN A 330 -8.13 9.62 20.12
C GLN A 330 -7.96 9.79 18.59
N ARG A 331 -7.06 9.02 17.97
CA ARG A 331 -6.92 9.00 16.49
C ARG A 331 -8.13 8.42 15.78
N ALA A 332 -8.88 7.51 16.40
CA ALA A 332 -10.16 7.02 15.87
C ALA A 332 -11.28 8.06 16.03
N GLU A 333 -11.32 8.79 17.14
CA GLU A 333 -12.31 9.84 17.41
C GLU A 333 -12.16 11.05 16.48
N SER A 334 -10.92 11.42 16.14
CA SER A 334 -10.61 12.49 15.18
C SER A 334 -11.08 12.24 13.73
N VAL A 335 -11.72 11.10 13.44
CA VAL A 335 -12.49 10.90 12.20
C VAL A 335 -13.67 11.89 12.10
N GLY A 336 -14.15 12.43 13.23
CA GLY A 336 -15.20 13.45 13.31
C GLY A 336 -14.77 14.90 13.01
N GLY A 337 -13.56 15.14 12.49
CA GLY A 337 -13.09 16.49 12.09
C GLY A 337 -12.47 17.35 13.21
N ARG A 338 -12.35 16.80 14.42
CA ARG A 338 -11.68 17.46 15.56
C ARG A 338 -10.27 16.91 15.73
N GLN A 339 -9.31 17.79 15.97
CA GLN A 339 -7.95 17.40 16.33
C GLN A 339 -7.65 17.88 17.75
N GLU A 340 -7.32 16.94 18.63
CA GLU A 340 -6.68 17.27 19.91
C GLU A 340 -5.22 17.66 19.65
N ILE A 341 -4.82 18.81 20.16
CA ILE A 341 -3.44 19.29 20.13
C ILE A 341 -2.93 19.48 21.55
N THR A 342 -1.62 19.30 21.70
CA THR A 342 -0.91 19.59 22.95
C THR A 342 -0.35 20.99 22.88
N VAL A 343 -0.55 21.75 23.97
CA VAL A 343 -0.19 23.16 24.07
C VAL A 343 0.61 23.36 25.35
N ALA A 344 1.75 24.05 25.22
CA ALA A 344 2.54 24.50 26.35
C ALA A 344 2.31 25.99 26.58
N CYS A 345 1.86 26.34 27.77
CA CYS A 345 1.63 27.72 28.20
C CYS A 345 2.73 28.17 29.17
N ALA A 346 3.03 29.47 29.16
CA ALA A 346 4.08 30.04 30.00
C ALA A 346 3.89 29.76 31.51
N ASN A 347 2.64 29.69 31.97
CA ASN A 347 2.29 29.36 33.36
C ASN A 347 0.82 28.88 33.47
N LYS A 348 0.39 28.54 34.70
CA LYS A 348 -0.99 28.10 34.98
C LYS A 348 -2.06 29.17 34.72
N ALA A 349 -1.73 30.45 34.88
CA ALA A 349 -2.68 31.54 34.63
C ALA A 349 -2.98 31.67 33.12
N ALA A 350 -1.94 31.58 32.27
CA ALA A 350 -2.06 31.53 30.82
C ALA A 350 -2.92 30.32 30.36
N ALA A 351 -2.66 29.14 30.93
CA ALA A 351 -3.46 27.96 30.66
C ALA A 351 -4.93 28.12 31.11
N GLY A 352 -5.16 28.80 32.25
CA GLY A 352 -6.49 29.13 32.75
C GLY A 352 -7.26 30.06 31.82
N ALA A 353 -6.62 31.15 31.36
CA ALA A 353 -7.20 32.09 30.41
C ALA A 353 -7.58 31.43 29.08
N LEU A 354 -6.73 30.53 28.57
CA LEU A 354 -7.03 29.76 27.35
C LEU A 354 -8.25 28.84 27.54
N ARG A 355 -8.37 28.16 28.69
CA ARG A 355 -9.53 27.29 28.98
C ARG A 355 -10.83 28.10 29.10
N GLU A 356 -10.77 29.23 29.77
CA GLU A 356 -11.92 30.13 29.92
C GLU A 356 -12.39 30.63 28.54
N TYR A 357 -11.46 31.09 27.71
CA TYR A 357 -11.73 31.48 26.32
C TYR A 357 -12.40 30.37 25.51
N LEU A 358 -11.91 29.13 25.61
CA LEU A 358 -12.50 28.00 24.89
C LEU A 358 -13.88 27.62 25.42
N SER A 359 -14.09 27.65 26.74
CA SER A 359 -15.39 27.34 27.36
C SER A 359 -16.50 28.33 26.99
N ALA A 360 -16.13 29.58 26.68
CA ALA A 360 -17.06 30.61 26.24
C ALA A 360 -17.41 30.50 24.74
N ARG A 361 -16.73 29.63 23.98
CA ARG A 361 -16.83 29.55 22.53
C ARG A 361 -17.68 28.35 22.12
N GLU A 362 -18.50 28.53 21.09
CA GLU A 362 -19.34 27.46 20.56
C GLU A 362 -18.47 26.31 20.01
N GLY A 363 -18.52 25.16 20.68
CA GLY A 363 -17.77 23.96 20.31
C GLY A 363 -16.39 23.79 20.95
N GLU A 364 -16.02 24.62 21.94
CA GLU A 364 -14.83 24.45 22.80
C GLU A 364 -13.51 24.19 22.04
N LYS A 365 -13.28 24.95 20.97
CA LYS A 365 -12.18 24.71 20.03
C LYS A 365 -11.48 25.98 19.53
N LEU A 366 -10.22 25.82 19.16
CA LEU A 366 -9.42 26.79 18.41
C LEU A 366 -9.70 26.70 16.92
N SER A 367 -9.66 27.84 16.22
CA SER A 367 -9.68 27.88 14.75
C SER A 367 -8.27 27.77 14.15
N SER A 368 -7.25 28.38 14.77
CA SER A 368 -5.84 28.29 14.36
C SER A 368 -4.90 28.15 15.55
N VAL A 369 -3.67 27.66 15.29
CA VAL A 369 -2.55 27.66 16.26
C VAL A 369 -2.10 29.08 16.59
N ASP A 370 -2.26 30.01 15.66
CA ASP A 370 -1.80 31.40 15.83
C ASP A 370 -2.48 32.10 17.01
N GLU A 371 -3.72 31.68 17.33
CA GLU A 371 -4.48 32.14 18.49
C GLU A 371 -3.75 31.88 19.81
N LEU A 372 -2.95 30.80 19.89
CA LEU A 372 -2.23 30.43 21.11
C LEU A 372 -1.25 31.52 21.56
N THR A 373 -0.67 32.25 20.60
CA THR A 373 0.29 33.33 20.86
C THR A 373 -0.32 34.43 21.74
N SER A 374 -1.63 34.70 21.56
CA SER A 374 -2.35 35.71 22.35
C SER A 374 -2.52 35.35 23.83
N PHE A 375 -2.35 34.07 24.17
CA PHE A 375 -2.41 33.54 25.54
C PHE A 375 -1.03 33.20 26.10
N ALA A 376 0.07 33.58 25.42
CA ALA A 376 1.42 33.13 25.77
C ALA A 376 1.54 31.60 25.83
N CYS A 377 0.86 30.93 24.91
CA CYS A 377 0.90 29.49 24.71
C CYS A 377 1.44 29.17 23.30
N GLU A 378 2.01 27.97 23.14
CA GLU A 378 2.45 27.48 21.84
C GLU A 378 2.02 26.02 21.64
N HIS A 379 1.77 25.64 20.40
CA HIS A 379 1.58 24.23 20.07
C HIS A 379 2.91 23.51 20.16
N ILE A 380 2.93 22.37 20.88
CA ILE A 380 4.11 21.53 21.03
C ILE A 380 3.84 20.14 20.48
N ARG A 381 4.92 19.46 20.06
CA ARG A 381 4.86 18.04 19.69
C ARG A 381 4.81 17.16 20.94
N LEU A 382 4.33 15.92 20.79
CA LEU A 382 4.18 15.00 21.92
C LEU A 382 5.53 14.67 22.59
N GLU A 383 6.60 14.68 21.80
CA GLU A 383 7.97 14.43 22.24
C GLU A 383 8.53 15.56 23.12
N GLU A 384 7.99 16.77 22.99
CA GLU A 384 8.44 17.96 23.71
C GLU A 384 7.74 18.13 25.07
N ILE A 385 6.76 17.28 25.40
CA ILE A 385 5.96 17.41 26.63
C ILE A 385 6.86 17.43 27.87
N GLU A 386 7.79 16.48 27.98
CA GLU A 386 8.63 16.35 29.18
C GLU A 386 9.68 17.44 29.27
N GLU A 387 10.23 17.86 28.13
CA GLU A 387 11.15 19.00 28.04
C GLU A 387 10.44 20.30 28.47
N LYS A 388 9.23 20.56 27.97
CA LYS A 388 8.48 21.78 28.30
C LYS A 388 8.00 21.80 29.74
N ARG A 389 7.60 20.64 30.29
CA ARG A 389 7.26 20.49 31.72
C ARG A 389 8.47 20.75 32.62
N SER A 390 9.64 20.20 32.29
CA SER A 390 10.86 20.44 33.08
C SER A 390 11.34 21.89 32.98
N ALA A 391 11.05 22.60 31.89
CA ALA A 391 11.23 24.04 31.74
C ALA A 391 10.17 24.90 32.49
N GLY A 392 9.30 24.30 33.30
CA GLY A 392 8.30 24.99 34.11
C GLY A 392 7.07 25.48 33.35
N ARG A 393 6.88 25.06 32.10
CA ARG A 393 5.65 25.37 31.33
C ARG A 393 4.51 24.45 31.73
N GLU A 394 3.29 25.01 31.71
CA GLU A 394 2.07 24.25 31.94
C GLU A 394 1.64 23.61 30.62
N VAL A 395 1.52 22.28 30.58
CA VAL A 395 1.12 21.54 29.39
C VAL A 395 -0.33 21.08 29.50
N ILE A 396 -1.18 21.53 28.59
CA ILE A 396 -2.60 21.17 28.50
C ILE A 396 -2.94 20.64 27.11
N THR A 397 -4.06 19.93 26.99
CA THR A 397 -4.63 19.56 25.70
C THR A 397 -5.87 20.40 25.41
N VAL A 398 -6.02 20.77 24.14
CA VAL A 398 -7.16 21.56 23.64
C VAL A 398 -7.56 21.03 22.27
N TYR A 399 -8.81 21.25 21.87
CA TYR A 399 -9.28 20.89 20.54
C TYR A 399 -9.10 22.04 19.55
N ARG A 400 -8.79 21.70 18.30
CA ARG A 400 -8.89 22.59 17.15
C ARG A 400 -9.61 21.90 16.00
N ASP A 401 -10.05 22.68 15.02
CA ASP A 401 -10.45 22.12 13.73
C ASP A 401 -9.25 21.43 13.07
N ASP A 402 -9.45 20.23 12.50
CA ASP A 402 -8.37 19.48 11.86
C ASP A 402 -7.92 20.24 10.60
N PRO A 403 -6.73 20.87 10.56
CA PRO A 403 -6.28 21.65 9.41
C PRO A 403 -6.12 20.76 8.16
N SER A 404 -5.98 19.45 8.33
CA SER A 404 -5.98 18.52 7.20
C SER A 404 -7.34 18.45 6.50
N SER A 405 -8.45 18.76 7.18
CA SER A 405 -9.78 18.82 6.59
C SER A 405 -9.97 20.07 5.73
N GLU A 406 -9.47 21.23 6.18
CA GLU A 406 -9.51 22.50 5.44
C GLU A 406 -8.58 22.45 4.23
N VAL A 407 -7.32 22.03 4.42
CA VAL A 407 -6.36 21.84 3.32
C VAL A 407 -6.93 20.88 2.28
N ARG A 408 -7.54 19.76 2.70
CA ARG A 408 -8.20 18.85 1.75
C ARG A 408 -9.34 19.52 1.01
N ARG A 409 -10.21 20.27 1.70
CA ARG A 409 -11.32 21.00 1.07
C ARG A 409 -10.79 21.94 -0.02
N ASP A 410 -9.74 22.68 0.26
CA ASP A 410 -9.13 23.61 -0.68
C ASP A 410 -8.48 22.89 -1.88
N LEU A 411 -7.77 21.78 -1.62
CA LEU A 411 -7.24 20.90 -2.67
C LEU A 411 -8.36 20.33 -3.56
N TYR A 412 -9.50 19.94 -2.98
CA TYR A 412 -10.68 19.48 -3.72
C TYR A 412 -11.27 20.59 -4.60
N HIS A 413 -11.42 21.80 -4.07
CA HIS A 413 -11.91 22.95 -4.85
C HIS A 413 -10.97 23.28 -5.99
N ARG A 414 -9.66 23.33 -5.72
CA ARG A 414 -8.64 23.61 -6.74
C ARG A 414 -8.61 22.53 -7.83
N SER A 415 -8.70 21.26 -7.44
CA SER A 415 -8.78 20.13 -8.38
C SER A 415 -9.99 20.27 -9.30
N ARG A 416 -11.17 20.64 -8.77
CA ARG A 416 -12.39 20.84 -9.57
C ARG A 416 -12.27 21.99 -10.55
N GLN A 417 -11.67 23.11 -10.15
CA GLN A 417 -11.43 24.25 -11.04
C GLN A 417 -10.57 23.84 -12.24
N LEU A 418 -9.44 23.16 -11.99
CA LEU A 418 -8.54 22.73 -13.05
C LEU A 418 -9.14 21.67 -13.96
N ILE A 419 -9.95 20.77 -13.40
CA ILE A 419 -10.71 19.81 -14.21
C ILE A 419 -11.73 20.52 -15.09
N ALA A 420 -12.39 21.56 -14.61
CA ALA A 420 -13.32 22.35 -15.42
C ALA A 420 -12.59 23.09 -16.57
N GLU A 421 -11.38 23.56 -16.33
CA GLU A 421 -10.54 24.19 -17.36
C GLU A 421 -9.99 23.19 -18.39
N ARG A 422 -9.66 21.96 -17.97
CA ARG A 422 -9.02 20.93 -18.83
C ARG A 422 -9.66 19.55 -18.68
N PRO A 423 -10.95 19.38 -19.00
CA PRO A 423 -11.69 18.17 -18.65
C PRO A 423 -11.23 16.92 -19.41
N PHE A 424 -10.81 17.07 -20.66
CA PHE A 424 -10.50 15.92 -21.54
C PHE A 424 -9.06 15.44 -21.46
N PHE A 425 -8.10 16.35 -21.33
CA PHE A 425 -6.65 16.05 -21.36
C PHE A 425 -5.95 16.26 -20.02
N GLY A 426 -6.61 16.85 -19.03
CA GLY A 426 -6.00 17.12 -17.73
C GLY A 426 -4.78 18.05 -17.82
N ILE A 427 -3.96 18.03 -16.77
CA ILE A 427 -2.71 18.82 -16.68
C ILE A 427 -1.45 17.99 -16.97
N GLY A 428 -1.58 16.66 -17.11
CA GLY A 428 -0.46 15.70 -17.14
C GLY A 428 -0.04 15.24 -15.75
N PHE A 429 0.39 13.99 -15.62
CA PHE A 429 0.90 13.47 -14.35
C PHE A 429 2.28 14.07 -14.00
N GLY A 430 2.55 14.28 -12.71
CA GLY A 430 3.82 14.83 -12.21
C GLY A 430 3.83 16.34 -11.99
N ARG A 431 2.78 17.07 -12.36
CA ARG A 431 2.66 18.52 -12.21
C ARG A 431 1.91 18.97 -10.96
N GLU A 432 1.57 18.03 -10.08
CA GLU A 432 0.77 18.28 -8.90
C GLU A 432 1.47 19.23 -7.93
N ALA A 433 2.81 19.14 -7.81
CA ALA A 433 3.59 20.04 -6.97
C ALA A 433 3.51 21.51 -7.42
N GLU A 434 3.44 21.76 -8.73
CA GLU A 434 3.31 23.11 -9.30
C GLU A 434 1.94 23.71 -9.00
N VAL A 435 0.92 22.85 -8.92
CA VAL A 435 -0.49 23.23 -8.85
C VAL A 435 -0.99 23.35 -7.42
N PHE A 436 -0.61 22.40 -6.57
CA PHE A 436 -1.08 22.29 -5.19
C PHE A 436 -0.04 22.75 -4.18
N GLY A 437 1.20 23.00 -4.60
CA GLY A 437 2.30 23.30 -3.69
C GLY A 437 2.87 22.06 -3.01
N ARG A 438 3.68 22.31 -1.98
CA ARG A 438 4.37 21.29 -1.19
C ARG A 438 4.11 21.49 0.29
N ASP A 439 4.13 20.41 1.04
CA ASP A 439 4.10 20.45 2.50
C ASP A 439 5.46 20.89 3.10
N ASP A 440 5.50 21.05 4.42
CA ASP A 440 6.69 21.46 5.18
C ASP A 440 7.87 20.50 5.02
N SER A 441 7.62 19.26 4.60
CA SER A 441 8.64 18.24 4.30
C SER A 441 9.11 18.26 2.84
N GLY A 442 8.63 19.23 2.05
CA GLY A 442 8.95 19.41 0.64
C GLY A 442 8.22 18.44 -0.29
N ARG A 443 7.17 17.74 0.18
CA ARG A 443 6.41 16.77 -0.63
C ARG A 443 5.25 17.43 -1.32
N ALA A 444 5.03 17.05 -2.57
CA ALA A 444 3.91 17.55 -3.36
C ALA A 444 2.57 17.13 -2.75
N HIS A 445 1.64 18.08 -2.61
CA HIS A 445 0.26 17.75 -2.29
C HIS A 445 -0.39 16.94 -3.43
N ASN A 446 -1.33 16.08 -3.09
CA ASN A 446 -2.10 15.28 -4.04
C ASN A 446 -3.59 15.60 -3.94
N ALA A 447 -4.38 15.14 -4.92
CA ALA A 447 -5.82 15.41 -4.98
C ALA A 447 -6.64 14.70 -3.88
N GLY A 448 -6.02 13.90 -3.00
CA GLY A 448 -6.68 13.21 -1.89
C GLY A 448 -7.67 12.12 -2.32
N ASN A 449 -7.82 11.85 -3.61
CA ASN A 449 -8.72 10.84 -4.17
C ASN A 449 -8.17 10.34 -5.51
N LEU A 450 -8.09 9.01 -5.67
CA LEU A 450 -7.54 8.38 -6.87
C LEU A 450 -8.27 8.77 -8.15
N PHE A 451 -9.59 8.82 -8.15
CA PHE A 451 -10.37 9.16 -9.34
C PHE A 451 -10.20 10.62 -9.72
N LEU A 452 -10.17 11.51 -8.73
CA LEU A 452 -9.90 12.92 -8.93
C LEU A 452 -8.48 13.14 -9.47
N GLN A 453 -7.49 12.43 -8.92
CA GLN A 453 -6.11 12.46 -9.38
C GLN A 453 -5.98 12.00 -10.84
N VAL A 454 -6.66 10.92 -11.21
CA VAL A 454 -6.63 10.40 -12.59
C VAL A 454 -7.32 11.34 -13.55
N TRP A 455 -8.44 11.94 -13.16
CA TRP A 455 -9.10 12.93 -14.00
C TRP A 455 -8.21 14.17 -14.18
N LEU A 456 -7.62 14.66 -13.09
CA LEU A 456 -6.73 15.81 -13.13
C LEU A 456 -5.49 15.55 -14.02
N GLY A 457 -4.81 14.41 -13.86
CA GLY A 457 -3.58 14.11 -14.61
C GLY A 457 -3.80 13.55 -16.03
N GLY A 458 -4.79 12.67 -16.19
CA GLY A 458 -5.05 11.91 -17.42
C GLY A 458 -6.30 12.33 -18.19
N GLY A 459 -7.10 13.25 -17.65
CA GLY A 459 -8.35 13.70 -18.26
C GLY A 459 -9.48 12.65 -18.23
N LEU A 460 -10.61 13.02 -18.85
CA LEU A 460 -11.83 12.20 -18.86
C LEU A 460 -11.62 10.81 -19.48
N ILE A 461 -10.77 10.71 -20.51
CA ILE A 461 -10.50 9.44 -21.19
C ILE A 461 -9.80 8.47 -20.23
N ALA A 462 -8.77 8.93 -19.51
CA ALA A 462 -8.08 8.10 -18.53
C ALA A 462 -9.02 7.70 -17.37
N LEU A 463 -9.84 8.64 -16.88
CA LEU A 463 -10.83 8.35 -15.84
C LEU A 463 -11.83 7.28 -16.28
N ALA A 464 -12.40 7.43 -17.47
CA ALA A 464 -13.36 6.47 -18.02
C ALA A 464 -12.72 5.09 -18.21
N ALA A 465 -11.49 5.05 -18.73
CA ALA A 465 -10.74 3.82 -18.95
C ALA A 465 -10.40 3.10 -17.63
N LEU A 466 -9.93 3.82 -16.61
CA LEU A 466 -9.67 3.25 -15.29
C LEU A 466 -10.97 2.73 -14.65
N THR A 467 -12.05 3.51 -14.73
CA THR A 467 -13.36 3.12 -14.17
C THR A 467 -13.90 1.88 -14.87
N ALA A 468 -13.79 1.81 -16.20
CA ALA A 468 -14.16 0.62 -16.97
C ALA A 468 -13.30 -0.59 -16.59
N PHE A 469 -11.98 -0.42 -16.46
CA PHE A 469 -11.06 -1.48 -16.06
C PHE A 469 -11.45 -2.05 -14.69
N LEU A 470 -11.61 -1.20 -13.67
CA LEU A 470 -11.99 -1.59 -12.32
C LEU A 470 -13.38 -2.21 -12.28
N GLY A 471 -14.37 -1.56 -12.91
CA GLY A 471 -15.74 -2.04 -12.96
C GLY A 471 -15.85 -3.43 -13.59
N LEU A 472 -15.17 -3.67 -14.73
CA LEU A 472 -15.16 -4.98 -15.37
C LEU A 472 -14.47 -6.06 -14.50
N LEU A 473 -13.41 -5.70 -13.77
CA LEU A 473 -12.74 -6.64 -12.85
C LEU A 473 -13.64 -6.99 -11.67
N LEU A 474 -14.21 -5.99 -11.00
CA LEU A 474 -15.12 -6.17 -9.87
C LEU A 474 -16.35 -6.97 -10.29
N PHE A 475 -16.97 -6.63 -11.43
CA PHE A 475 -18.11 -7.35 -11.97
C PHE A 475 -17.77 -8.82 -12.22
N ARG A 476 -16.60 -9.13 -12.80
CA ARG A 476 -16.17 -10.52 -13.02
C ARG A 476 -15.93 -11.28 -11.71
N LEU A 477 -15.31 -10.63 -10.72
CA LEU A 477 -15.07 -11.25 -9.41
C LEU A 477 -16.39 -11.52 -8.68
N PHE A 478 -17.29 -10.55 -8.67
CA PHE A 478 -18.63 -10.67 -8.09
C PHE A 478 -19.46 -11.73 -8.81
N SER A 479 -19.52 -11.72 -10.14
CA SER A 479 -20.25 -12.71 -10.94
C SER A 479 -19.74 -14.12 -10.68
N ARG A 480 -18.41 -14.29 -10.59
CA ARG A 480 -17.79 -15.58 -10.26
C ARG A 480 -18.11 -16.00 -8.82
N LEU A 481 -18.12 -15.08 -7.87
CA LEU A 481 -18.55 -15.35 -6.50
C LEU A 481 -20.03 -15.78 -6.46
N ALA A 482 -20.91 -15.05 -7.16
CA ALA A 482 -22.34 -15.30 -7.21
C ALA A 482 -22.68 -16.67 -7.79
N ILE A 483 -22.13 -17.00 -8.96
CA ILE A 483 -22.48 -18.20 -9.74
C ILE A 483 -21.73 -19.45 -9.26
N SER A 484 -20.50 -19.30 -8.74
CA SER A 484 -19.68 -20.47 -8.43
C SER A 484 -20.24 -21.29 -7.26
N ARG A 485 -20.38 -22.60 -7.47
CA ARG A 485 -20.61 -23.60 -6.42
C ARG A 485 -19.32 -24.22 -5.89
N ARG A 486 -18.21 -24.11 -6.64
CA ARG A 486 -16.90 -24.64 -6.22
C ARG A 486 -16.31 -23.73 -5.14
N ARG A 487 -16.03 -24.29 -3.96
CA ARG A 487 -15.49 -23.54 -2.81
C ARG A 487 -14.19 -22.80 -3.13
N GLU A 488 -13.25 -23.41 -3.86
CA GLU A 488 -11.98 -22.76 -4.25
C GLU A 488 -12.19 -21.43 -5.00
N ASN A 489 -13.14 -21.42 -5.94
CA ASN A 489 -13.50 -20.22 -6.68
C ASN A 489 -14.19 -19.19 -5.78
N ILE A 490 -15.03 -19.63 -4.83
CA ILE A 490 -15.66 -18.74 -3.84
C ILE A 490 -14.60 -18.06 -2.99
N VAL A 491 -13.67 -18.84 -2.42
CA VAL A 491 -12.56 -18.32 -1.60
C VAL A 491 -11.76 -17.28 -2.38
N PHE A 492 -11.32 -17.67 -3.57
CA PHE A 492 -10.48 -16.83 -4.41
C PHE A 492 -11.20 -15.53 -4.83
N SER A 493 -12.45 -15.63 -5.28
CA SER A 493 -13.24 -14.47 -5.70
C SER A 493 -13.60 -13.56 -4.53
N ALA A 494 -13.99 -14.10 -3.37
CA ALA A 494 -14.30 -13.30 -2.19
C ALA A 494 -13.07 -12.57 -1.66
N ALA A 495 -11.93 -13.26 -1.54
CA ALA A 495 -10.68 -12.67 -1.08
C ALA A 495 -10.21 -11.53 -2.00
N LEU A 496 -10.17 -11.77 -3.32
CA LEU A 496 -9.76 -10.73 -4.27
C LEU A 496 -10.76 -9.57 -4.36
N LEU A 497 -12.06 -9.84 -4.28
CA LEU A 497 -13.09 -8.80 -4.29
C LEU A 497 -12.98 -7.91 -3.05
N ALA A 498 -12.83 -8.50 -1.86
CA ALA A 498 -12.68 -7.76 -0.62
C ALA A 498 -11.38 -6.95 -0.59
N ALA A 499 -10.29 -7.52 -1.13
CA ALA A 499 -9.01 -6.81 -1.28
C ALA A 499 -9.12 -5.62 -2.24
N ALA A 500 -9.83 -5.79 -3.37
CA ALA A 500 -10.08 -4.70 -4.30
C ALA A 500 -10.93 -3.59 -3.66
N VAL A 501 -11.96 -3.96 -2.88
CA VAL A 501 -12.76 -2.99 -2.12
C VAL A 501 -11.92 -2.28 -1.07
N ALA A 502 -11.10 -2.99 -0.31
CA ALA A 502 -10.22 -2.38 0.68
C ALA A 502 -9.25 -1.37 0.05
N LEU A 503 -8.66 -1.72 -1.09
CA LEU A 503 -7.79 -0.83 -1.86
C LEU A 503 -8.56 0.40 -2.37
N LEU A 504 -9.74 0.21 -2.98
CA LEU A 504 -10.52 1.30 -3.56
C LEU A 504 -11.06 2.26 -2.50
N VAL A 505 -11.62 1.75 -1.41
CA VAL A 505 -12.12 2.59 -0.31
C VAL A 505 -10.98 3.41 0.31
N SER A 506 -9.81 2.81 0.50
CA SER A 506 -8.65 3.57 0.98
C SER A 506 -8.24 4.70 0.01
N ASN A 507 -8.36 4.44 -1.29
CA ASN A 507 -8.04 5.38 -2.37
C ASN A 507 -9.17 6.40 -2.69
N LEU A 508 -10.32 6.33 -2.01
CA LEU A 508 -11.31 7.41 -2.06
C LEU A 508 -10.90 8.61 -1.21
N PHE A 509 -10.04 8.38 -0.22
CA PHE A 509 -9.57 9.39 0.74
C PHE A 509 -8.05 9.58 0.70
N ASN A 510 -7.39 8.98 -0.30
CA ASN A 510 -5.97 9.15 -0.57
C ASN A 510 -5.69 8.98 -2.07
N ALA A 511 -4.64 9.62 -2.59
CA ALA A 511 -4.17 9.44 -3.97
C ALA A 511 -2.69 9.05 -3.96
N GLY A 512 -2.41 7.76 -4.17
CA GLY A 512 -1.04 7.23 -4.25
C GLY A 512 -0.64 6.81 -5.67
N LEU A 513 -0.73 7.71 -6.65
CA LEU A 513 -0.34 7.44 -8.04
C LEU A 513 1.05 8.00 -8.37
N PHE A 514 1.91 7.16 -8.93
CA PHE A 514 3.19 7.51 -9.56
C PHE A 514 4.28 8.17 -8.69
N PHE A 515 4.26 7.89 -7.40
CA PHE A 515 5.29 8.35 -6.46
C PHE A 515 6.47 7.39 -6.26
#